data_AF-A0A916GXI8-F1
#
_entry.id   AF-A0A916GXI8-F1
#
_cell.length_a   1.000
_cell.length_b   1.000
_cell.length_c   1.000
_cell.angle_alpha   90.00
_cell.angle_beta   90.00
_cell.angle_gamma   90.00
#
_symmetry.space_group_name_H-M   'P 1'
#
loop_
_entity.id
_entity.type
_entity.pdbx_description
1 polymer ?
#
loop_
_entity_poly.entity_id
_entity_poly.type
_entity_poly.pdbx_seq_one_letter_code
_entity_poly.pdbx_strand_id
1 'polypeptide(L)'
;MANWTLTGDLGAGKSVISTGKIMDFLMKGLPVATNMDIYPEKFLPPTSRVTHVKLPDFPSADDLWALGMASGSRDESTFGLLALDELAVFLNSREWQGKARDQVIKYLRHVRKQHWHTLFITQDIESIDAQARRALIEHKVVCKRTDRLSIPFLGPVLRLFGFKGTLPQIHFGIVRYGKQDWSPKVDTWIYRGTKLYDAYNTDQVFTEEPERDILLHGRDRDYPAQATGPYTVLSPWHLKGRYMSFYERNRKALTSIMLSLLVVSVGGSYLYHIDQLHKPAPKPAQAEITKSQPLKGVLDLGDRFIITTQSGLVLESLHSKMDATGTYYKVGNTWYKKP
;
A
#
# COMPACT_ATOMS: atom_id res chain seq x y z
N MET A 1 0.65 23.36 9.83
CA MET A 1 0.01 23.68 8.54
C MET A 1 1.10 23.90 7.53
N ALA A 2 0.89 23.60 6.25
CA ALA A 2 1.94 23.77 5.25
C ALA A 2 1.44 24.48 3.99
N ASN A 3 2.27 25.42 3.52
CA ASN A 3 2.18 25.99 2.19
C ASN A 3 3.35 25.43 1.37
N TRP A 4 3.03 24.53 0.45
CA TRP A 4 4.01 23.93 -0.45
C TRP A 4 3.99 24.67 -1.78
N THR A 5 5.17 25.03 -2.27
CA THR A 5 5.34 25.50 -3.64
C THR A 5 6.21 24.52 -4.40
N LEU A 6 5.58 23.86 -5.33
CA LEU A 6 6.14 22.82 -6.15
C LEU A 6 6.72 23.42 -7.43
N THR A 7 7.99 23.13 -7.69
CA THR A 7 8.79 23.71 -8.78
C THR A 7 9.73 22.68 -9.41
N GLY A 8 10.18 22.96 -10.62
CA GLY A 8 11.11 22.13 -11.37
C GLY A 8 10.99 22.39 -12.87
N ASP A 9 11.97 21.91 -13.62
CA ASP A 9 12.05 22.09 -15.07
C ASP A 9 10.86 21.47 -15.82
N LEU A 10 10.73 21.79 -17.11
CA LEU A 10 9.73 21.17 -17.97
C LEU A 10 9.94 19.64 -18.02
N GLY A 11 8.84 18.90 -17.77
CA GLY A 11 8.87 17.44 -17.70
C GLY A 11 9.57 16.85 -16.46
N ALA A 12 9.87 17.65 -15.43
CA ALA A 12 10.39 17.16 -14.15
C ALA A 12 9.38 16.33 -13.33
N GLY A 13 8.12 16.26 -13.78
CA GLY A 13 7.05 15.48 -13.14
C GLY A 13 6.21 16.26 -12.14
N LYS A 14 6.13 17.58 -12.30
CA LYS A 14 5.39 18.46 -11.39
C LYS A 14 3.93 18.03 -11.22
N SER A 15 3.22 17.88 -12.34
CA SER A 15 1.81 17.48 -12.38
C SER A 15 1.56 16.09 -11.81
N VAL A 16 2.50 15.16 -11.95
CA VAL A 16 2.39 13.81 -11.37
C VAL A 16 2.51 13.88 -9.84
N ILE A 17 3.46 14.66 -9.32
CA ILE A 17 3.66 14.81 -7.88
C ILE A 17 2.49 15.57 -7.27
N SER A 18 2.00 16.62 -7.92
CA SER A 18 0.84 17.37 -7.43
C SER A 18 -0.43 16.52 -7.43
N THR A 19 -0.71 15.80 -8.52
CA THR A 19 -1.84 14.86 -8.59
C THR A 19 -1.70 13.77 -7.54
N GLY A 20 -0.51 13.20 -7.37
CA GLY A 20 -0.25 12.23 -6.30
C GLY A 20 -0.60 12.76 -4.91
N LYS A 21 -0.18 14.01 -4.62
CA LYS A 21 -0.50 14.66 -3.35
C LYS A 21 -2.00 14.92 -3.18
N ILE A 22 -2.67 15.36 -4.24
CA ILE A 22 -4.13 15.52 -4.25
C ILE A 22 -4.83 14.19 -3.94
N MET A 23 -4.40 13.11 -4.59
CA MET A 23 -4.97 11.78 -4.38
C MET A 23 -4.74 11.28 -2.95
N ASP A 24 -3.60 11.58 -2.32
CA ASP A 24 -3.36 11.24 -0.90
C ASP A 24 -4.38 11.90 0.03
N PHE A 25 -4.77 13.15 -0.23
CA PHE A 25 -5.81 13.84 0.54
C PHE A 25 -7.19 13.26 0.29
N LEU A 26 -7.53 12.99 -0.97
CA LEU A 26 -8.79 12.34 -1.33
C LEU A 26 -8.92 10.94 -0.72
N MET A 27 -7.84 10.15 -0.69
CA MET A 27 -7.83 8.83 -0.07
C MET A 27 -8.09 8.88 1.45
N LYS A 28 -7.67 9.97 2.10
CA LYS A 28 -7.97 10.22 3.51
C LYS A 28 -9.38 10.76 3.76
N GLY A 29 -10.15 11.00 2.69
CA GLY A 29 -11.47 11.62 2.78
C GLY A 29 -11.44 13.10 3.16
N LEU A 30 -10.29 13.76 2.96
CA LEU A 30 -10.14 15.18 3.26
C LEU A 30 -10.65 16.04 2.09
N PRO A 31 -11.20 17.24 2.36
CA PRO A 31 -11.66 18.14 1.31
C PRO A 31 -10.52 18.54 0.37
N VAL A 32 -10.81 18.61 -0.92
CA VAL A 32 -9.86 19.06 -1.94
C VAL A 32 -10.55 20.06 -2.86
N ALA A 33 -9.85 21.17 -3.13
CA ALA A 33 -10.19 22.13 -4.17
C ALA A 33 -8.99 22.33 -5.10
N THR A 34 -9.20 22.30 -6.42
CA THR A 34 -8.11 22.50 -7.39
C THR A 34 -8.60 23.05 -8.72
N ASN A 35 -7.77 23.84 -9.40
CA ASN A 35 -7.99 24.24 -10.79
C ASN A 35 -7.41 23.21 -11.79
N MET A 36 -6.74 22.15 -11.34
CA MET A 36 -6.32 21.05 -12.21
C MET A 36 -7.49 20.16 -12.58
N ASP A 37 -7.55 19.74 -13.84
CA ASP A 37 -8.44 18.67 -14.29
C ASP A 37 -7.93 17.32 -13.77
N ILE A 38 -8.60 16.79 -12.75
CA ILE A 38 -8.29 15.50 -12.16
C ILE A 38 -9.44 14.50 -12.33
N TYR A 39 -9.10 13.23 -12.42
CA TYR A 39 -10.02 12.12 -12.65
C TYR A 39 -9.89 11.08 -11.52
N PRO A 40 -10.47 11.35 -10.33
CA PRO A 40 -10.36 10.44 -9.19
C PRO A 40 -10.84 9.02 -9.50
N GLU A 41 -11.77 8.82 -10.42
CA GLU A 41 -12.32 7.51 -10.82
C GLU A 41 -11.37 6.64 -11.65
N LYS A 42 -10.20 7.18 -12.02
CA LYS A 42 -9.10 6.45 -12.67
C LYS A 42 -8.10 5.94 -11.64
N PHE A 43 -8.05 6.58 -10.47
CA PHE A 43 -7.11 6.24 -9.40
C PHE A 43 -7.76 5.53 -8.21
N LEU A 44 -8.91 6.04 -7.74
CA LEU A 44 -9.66 5.56 -6.59
C LEU A 44 -10.60 4.40 -6.96
N PRO A 45 -10.94 3.53 -5.99
CA PRO A 45 -11.88 2.45 -6.24
C PRO A 45 -13.27 3.01 -6.59
N PRO A 46 -14.07 2.26 -7.40
CA PRO A 46 -15.43 2.67 -7.76
C PRO A 46 -16.38 2.73 -6.55
N THR A 47 -15.98 2.21 -5.39
CA THR A 47 -16.72 2.36 -4.13
C THR A 47 -16.53 3.72 -3.47
N SER A 48 -15.53 4.48 -3.89
CA SER A 48 -15.19 5.76 -3.28
C SER A 48 -16.25 6.80 -3.55
N ARG A 49 -16.73 7.44 -2.49
CA ARG A 49 -17.70 8.53 -2.54
C ARG A 49 -17.06 9.92 -2.48
N VAL A 50 -15.74 9.99 -2.41
CA VAL A 50 -15.03 11.26 -2.26
C VAL A 50 -15.20 12.12 -3.51
N THR A 51 -15.45 13.40 -3.29
CA THR A 51 -15.60 14.42 -4.31
C THR A 51 -14.51 15.46 -4.12
N HIS A 52 -14.31 16.30 -5.14
CA HIS A 52 -13.47 17.48 -5.03
C HIS A 52 -14.18 18.67 -5.69
N VAL A 53 -13.77 19.87 -5.31
CA VAL A 53 -14.21 21.11 -5.95
C VAL A 53 -13.24 21.42 -7.09
N LYS A 54 -13.75 21.50 -8.32
CA LYS A 54 -13.02 22.05 -9.46
C LYS A 54 -13.19 23.56 -9.44
N LEU A 55 -12.07 24.25 -9.43
CA LEU A 55 -11.98 25.71 -9.56
C LEU A 55 -11.86 26.09 -11.04
N PRO A 56 -12.26 27.32 -11.39
CA PRO A 56 -11.88 27.93 -12.66
C PRO A 56 -10.36 27.90 -12.84
N ASP A 57 -9.91 27.96 -14.10
CA ASP A 57 -8.49 27.99 -14.45
C ASP A 57 -7.76 29.15 -13.74
N PHE A 58 -8.42 30.31 -13.68
CA PHE A 58 -7.99 31.48 -12.91
C PHE A 58 -9.08 31.89 -11.88
N PRO A 59 -9.07 31.31 -10.67
CA PRO A 59 -10.14 31.51 -9.69
C PRO A 59 -10.17 32.93 -9.11
N SER A 60 -11.33 33.57 -9.14
CA SER A 60 -11.61 34.86 -8.47
C SER A 60 -11.46 34.79 -6.95
N ALA A 61 -11.34 35.94 -6.30
CA ALA A 61 -11.36 36.01 -4.85
C ALA A 61 -12.68 35.43 -4.32
N ASP A 62 -13.79 35.72 -5.00
CA ASP A 62 -15.12 35.23 -4.63
C ASP A 62 -15.22 33.71 -4.79
N ASP A 63 -14.62 33.13 -5.84
CA ASP A 63 -14.55 31.66 -6.02
C ASP A 63 -13.80 31.00 -4.86
N LEU A 64 -12.69 31.61 -4.43
CA LEU A 64 -11.90 31.12 -3.31
C LEU A 64 -12.64 31.29 -1.98
N TRP A 65 -13.32 32.42 -1.77
CA TRP A 65 -14.15 32.63 -0.57
C TRP A 65 -15.34 31.67 -0.50
N ALA A 66 -15.91 31.29 -1.65
CA ALA A 66 -17.00 30.33 -1.74
C ALA A 66 -16.61 28.91 -1.27
N LEU A 67 -15.32 28.57 -1.24
CA LEU A 67 -14.85 27.29 -0.68
C LEU A 67 -15.16 27.14 0.81
N GLY A 68 -15.25 28.25 1.54
CA GLY A 68 -15.47 28.25 2.98
C GLY A 68 -14.36 27.53 3.76
N MET A 69 -14.71 27.03 4.96
CA MET A 69 -13.78 26.29 5.80
C MET A 69 -13.71 24.83 5.40
N ALA A 70 -12.50 24.28 5.25
CA ALA A 70 -12.32 22.87 4.92
C ALA A 70 -12.75 21.95 6.08
N SER A 71 -12.49 22.36 7.32
CA SER A 71 -12.78 21.57 8.51
C SER A 71 -13.37 22.44 9.61
N GLY A 72 -14.27 21.87 10.42
CA GLY A 72 -14.76 22.49 11.65
C GLY A 72 -13.79 22.35 12.84
N SER A 73 -12.77 21.48 12.71
CA SER A 73 -11.78 21.24 13.75
C SER A 73 -10.52 22.08 13.54
N ARG A 74 -9.85 22.46 14.64
CA ARG A 74 -8.53 23.11 14.60
C ARG A 74 -7.36 22.13 14.45
N ASP A 75 -7.64 20.82 14.50
CA ASP A 75 -6.63 19.80 14.27
C ASP A 75 -6.18 19.81 12.80
N GLU A 76 -4.89 20.09 12.60
CA GLU A 76 -4.27 20.17 11.27
C GLU A 76 -4.37 18.87 10.47
N SER A 77 -4.55 17.72 11.14
CA SER A 77 -4.73 16.43 10.46
C SER A 77 -6.01 16.36 9.62
N THR A 78 -6.99 17.22 9.95
CA THR A 78 -8.31 17.29 9.30
C THR A 78 -8.40 18.33 8.19
N PHE A 79 -7.30 19.04 7.91
CA PHE A 79 -7.31 20.17 6.99
C PHE A 79 -7.41 19.70 5.54
N GLY A 80 -8.10 20.49 4.72
CA GLY A 80 -8.23 20.21 3.29
C GLY A 80 -7.00 20.63 2.49
N LEU A 81 -7.00 20.36 1.19
CA LEU A 81 -5.97 20.80 0.25
C LEU A 81 -6.55 21.72 -0.83
N LEU A 82 -5.99 22.93 -0.93
CA LEU A 82 -6.17 23.85 -2.05
C LEU A 82 -4.94 23.74 -2.97
N ALA A 83 -5.09 23.11 -4.13
CA ALA A 83 -4.02 22.93 -5.10
C ALA A 83 -4.22 23.83 -6.32
N LEU A 84 -3.31 24.78 -6.56
CA LEU A 84 -3.39 25.73 -7.66
C LEU A 84 -2.22 25.55 -8.60
N ASP A 85 -2.52 25.18 -9.84
CA ASP A 85 -1.56 25.09 -10.94
C ASP A 85 -1.40 26.42 -11.67
N GLU A 86 -0.21 26.58 -12.26
CA GLU A 86 0.24 27.81 -12.95
C GLU A 86 0.05 29.10 -12.12
N LEU A 87 0.39 29.05 -10.81
CA LEU A 87 0.19 30.17 -9.88
C LEU A 87 0.85 31.47 -10.37
N ALA A 88 2.02 31.37 -11.01
CA ALA A 88 2.73 32.54 -11.52
C ALA A 88 1.96 33.21 -12.66
N VAL A 89 1.34 32.43 -13.55
CA VAL A 89 0.48 32.97 -14.62
C VAL A 89 -0.77 33.59 -13.99
N PHE A 90 -1.39 32.87 -13.05
CA PHE A 90 -2.57 33.33 -12.32
C PHE A 90 -2.40 34.68 -11.62
N LEU A 91 -1.26 34.93 -10.96
CA LEU A 91 -1.02 36.20 -10.26
C LEU A 91 -0.58 37.35 -11.18
N ASN A 92 -0.17 37.04 -12.41
CA ASN A 92 0.34 38.00 -13.39
C ASN A 92 -0.64 38.28 -14.54
N SER A 93 -1.78 37.61 -14.60
CA SER A 93 -2.79 37.78 -15.65
C SER A 93 -3.29 39.22 -15.76
N ARG A 94 -3.73 39.60 -16.97
CA ARG A 94 -4.09 41.00 -17.28
C ARG A 94 -5.45 41.39 -16.71
N GLU A 95 -6.39 40.44 -16.64
CA GLU A 95 -7.68 40.65 -15.98
C GLU A 95 -7.54 40.89 -14.46
N TRP A 96 -6.42 40.45 -13.87
CA TRP A 96 -6.15 40.49 -12.44
C TRP A 96 -5.43 41.75 -11.95
N GLN A 97 -5.25 42.76 -12.79
CA GLN A 97 -4.49 43.94 -12.38
C GLN A 97 -5.18 44.74 -11.25
N GLY A 98 -4.39 45.20 -10.30
CA GLY A 98 -4.85 46.04 -9.19
C GLY A 98 -5.60 45.29 -8.08
N LYS A 99 -6.85 45.70 -7.80
CA LYS A 99 -7.60 45.32 -6.58
C LYS A 99 -7.96 43.83 -6.51
N ALA A 100 -8.23 43.18 -7.65
CA ALA A 100 -8.59 41.77 -7.69
C ALA A 100 -7.46 40.89 -7.14
N ARG A 101 -6.23 41.05 -7.67
CA ARG A 101 -5.03 40.32 -7.21
C ARG A 101 -4.76 40.49 -5.73
N ASP A 102 -4.90 41.71 -5.23
CA ASP A 102 -4.70 41.98 -3.81
C ASP A 102 -5.70 41.22 -2.94
N GLN A 103 -6.96 41.05 -3.40
CA GLN A 103 -7.97 40.26 -2.70
C GLN A 103 -7.66 38.77 -2.69
N VAL A 104 -7.13 38.20 -3.78
CA VAL A 104 -6.68 36.80 -3.78
C VAL A 104 -5.46 36.59 -2.91
N ILE A 105 -4.45 37.45 -3.01
CA ILE A 105 -3.27 37.34 -2.14
C ILE A 105 -3.70 37.44 -0.67
N LYS A 106 -4.66 38.32 -0.37
CA LYS A 106 -5.27 38.43 0.96
C LYS A 106 -5.96 37.13 1.37
N TYR A 107 -6.78 36.54 0.51
CA TYR A 107 -7.40 35.23 0.77
C TYR A 107 -6.34 34.15 1.03
N LEU A 108 -5.37 34.00 0.13
CA LEU A 108 -4.32 32.97 0.22
C LEU A 108 -3.45 33.12 1.47
N ARG A 109 -3.30 34.35 2.00
CA ARG A 109 -2.67 34.58 3.32
C ARG A 109 -3.52 34.04 4.47
N HIS A 110 -4.84 34.14 4.35
CA HIS A 110 -5.80 33.72 5.36
C HIS A 110 -6.33 32.29 5.18
N VAL A 111 -5.93 31.58 4.13
CA VAL A 111 -6.35 30.20 3.82
C VAL A 111 -6.12 29.24 5.00
N ARG A 112 -5.08 29.49 5.80
CA ARG A 112 -4.80 28.79 7.06
C ARG A 112 -5.93 28.90 8.08
N LYS A 113 -6.56 30.06 8.19
CA LYS A 113 -7.70 30.30 9.09
C LYS A 113 -8.96 29.59 8.61
N GLN A 114 -8.98 29.18 7.35
CA GLN A 114 -10.03 28.35 6.77
C GLN A 114 -9.69 26.85 6.77
N HIS A 115 -8.61 26.45 7.45
CA HIS A 115 -8.21 25.05 7.59
C HIS A 115 -7.86 24.35 6.27
N TRP A 116 -7.27 25.09 5.34
CA TRP A 116 -6.72 24.57 4.10
C TRP A 116 -5.19 24.58 4.14
N HIS A 117 -4.58 23.50 3.67
CA HIS A 117 -3.21 23.51 3.18
C HIS A 117 -3.18 24.01 1.74
N THR A 118 -2.05 24.58 1.32
CA THR A 118 -1.88 25.03 -0.06
C THR A 118 -0.78 24.26 -0.76
N LEU A 119 -1.06 23.89 -2.01
CA LEU A 119 -0.10 23.31 -2.94
C LEU A 119 -0.08 24.19 -4.19
N PHE A 120 0.88 25.09 -4.26
CA PHE A 120 1.11 25.94 -5.41
C PHE A 120 2.03 25.23 -6.38
N ILE A 121 1.69 25.19 -7.66
CA ILE A 121 2.54 24.63 -8.71
C ILE A 121 2.96 25.78 -9.62
N THR A 122 4.27 25.86 -9.85
CA THR A 122 4.86 26.85 -10.74
C THR A 122 6.09 26.23 -11.40
N GLN A 123 6.47 26.71 -12.58
CA GLN A 123 7.72 26.31 -13.20
C GLN A 123 8.90 26.88 -12.39
N ASP A 124 8.85 28.17 -12.11
CA ASP A 124 9.85 28.89 -11.34
C ASP A 124 9.19 29.73 -10.23
N ILE A 125 9.76 29.65 -9.04
CA ILE A 125 9.32 30.43 -7.87
C ILE A 125 9.64 31.91 -8.06
N GLU A 126 10.69 32.26 -8.78
CA GLU A 126 11.11 33.66 -8.95
C GLU A 126 10.14 34.46 -9.82
N SER A 127 9.42 33.78 -10.71
CA SER A 127 8.35 34.36 -11.54
C SER A 127 7.12 34.84 -10.75
N ILE A 128 6.99 34.39 -9.49
CA ILE A 128 5.96 34.89 -8.57
C ILE A 128 6.43 36.23 -8.00
N ASP A 129 5.54 37.22 -8.02
CA ASP A 129 5.76 38.54 -7.42
C ASP A 129 6.37 38.45 -6.00
N ALA A 130 7.29 39.36 -5.69
CA ALA A 130 8.08 39.29 -4.47
C ALA A 130 7.24 39.39 -3.19
N GLN A 131 6.11 40.12 -3.20
CA GLN A 131 5.22 40.21 -2.05
C GLN A 131 4.44 38.91 -1.85
N ALA A 132 3.85 38.36 -2.92
CA ALA A 132 3.17 37.07 -2.89
C ALA A 132 4.12 35.92 -2.50
N ARG A 133 5.32 35.89 -3.10
CA ARG A 133 6.37 34.92 -2.79
C ARG A 133 6.77 34.95 -1.32
N ARG A 134 6.88 36.14 -0.72
CA ARG A 134 7.22 36.27 0.71
C ARG A 134 6.09 35.80 1.62
N ALA A 135 4.85 36.10 1.27
CA ALA A 135 3.69 35.81 2.10
C ALA A 135 3.20 34.37 2.00
N LEU A 136 3.32 33.74 0.83
CA LEU A 136 2.70 32.45 0.53
C LEU A 136 3.65 31.27 0.65
N ILE A 137 4.94 31.44 0.30
CA ILE A 137 5.89 30.33 0.18
C ILE A 137 6.61 30.08 1.50
N GLU A 138 6.37 28.91 2.07
CA GLU A 138 7.09 28.40 3.23
C GLU A 138 7.95 27.19 2.91
N HIS A 139 7.42 26.25 2.13
CA HIS A 139 8.13 25.05 1.73
C HIS A 139 8.32 25.02 0.22
N LYS A 140 9.56 24.92 -0.24
CA LYS A 140 9.89 24.66 -1.65
C LYS A 140 9.95 23.15 -1.88
N VAL A 141 9.19 22.65 -2.84
CA VAL A 141 9.22 21.25 -3.27
C VAL A 141 9.89 21.16 -4.62
N VAL A 142 11.09 20.57 -4.66
CA VAL A 142 11.86 20.41 -5.90
C VAL A 142 11.54 19.07 -6.53
N CYS A 143 10.99 19.11 -7.75
CA CYS A 143 10.60 17.92 -8.50
C CYS A 143 11.79 17.34 -9.28
N LYS A 144 11.98 16.03 -9.18
CA LYS A 144 12.98 15.26 -9.92
C LYS A 144 12.41 13.92 -10.36
N ARG A 145 12.95 13.35 -11.45
CA ARG A 145 12.50 12.08 -12.03
C ARG A 145 13.67 11.10 -12.13
N THR A 146 13.47 9.84 -11.73
CA THR A 146 14.55 8.83 -11.60
C THR A 146 15.06 8.30 -12.92
N ASP A 147 14.20 8.18 -13.92
CA ASP A 147 14.56 7.75 -15.28
C ASP A 147 15.52 8.72 -15.98
N ARG A 148 15.51 10.00 -15.57
CA ARG A 148 16.44 11.04 -16.04
C ARG A 148 17.75 11.07 -15.25
N LEU A 149 17.85 10.34 -14.13
CA LEU A 149 19.08 10.21 -13.36
C LEU A 149 19.89 9.02 -13.89
N SER A 150 20.97 9.31 -14.60
CA SER A 150 21.95 8.28 -14.93
C SER A 150 22.74 7.92 -13.66
N ILE A 151 22.46 6.77 -13.05
CA ILE A 151 23.31 6.26 -11.97
C ILE A 151 24.60 5.70 -12.60
N PRO A 152 25.78 6.23 -12.26
CA PRO A 152 27.03 5.65 -12.71
C PRO A 152 27.14 4.20 -12.20
N PHE A 153 27.69 3.29 -13.01
CA PHE A 153 27.93 1.86 -12.69
C PHE A 153 26.74 0.89 -12.69
N LEU A 154 25.51 1.32 -12.38
CA LEU A 154 24.32 0.44 -12.43
C LEU A 154 23.76 0.23 -13.84
N GLY A 155 23.89 1.25 -14.71
CA GLY A 155 23.41 1.20 -16.09
C GLY A 155 23.97 0.02 -16.93
N PRO A 156 25.30 -0.25 -16.91
CA PRO A 156 25.89 -1.38 -17.62
C PRO A 156 25.47 -2.75 -17.06
N VAL A 157 25.38 -2.89 -15.74
CA VAL A 157 24.99 -4.14 -15.07
C VAL A 157 23.53 -4.50 -15.37
N LEU A 158 22.61 -3.53 -15.31
CA LEU A 158 21.20 -3.76 -15.66
C LEU A 158 21.02 -4.19 -17.12
N ARG A 159 21.84 -3.66 -18.04
CA ARG A 159 21.84 -4.07 -19.46
C ARG A 159 22.33 -5.51 -19.64
N LEU A 160 23.29 -5.97 -18.83
CA LEU A 160 23.82 -7.34 -18.89
C LEU A 160 22.76 -8.40 -18.52
N PHE A 161 21.81 -8.05 -17.65
CA PHE A 161 20.70 -8.93 -17.24
C PHE A 161 19.44 -8.80 -18.11
N GLY A 162 19.53 -8.15 -19.29
CA GLY A 162 18.40 -8.04 -20.23
C GLY A 162 17.30 -7.05 -19.82
N PHE A 163 17.51 -6.28 -18.74
CA PHE A 163 16.60 -5.19 -18.38
C PHE A 163 16.95 -3.95 -19.21
N LYS A 164 15.93 -3.26 -19.74
CA LYS A 164 16.12 -1.92 -20.31
C LYS A 164 16.80 -1.07 -19.22
N GLY A 165 18.04 -0.63 -19.46
CA GLY A 165 18.90 0.06 -18.48
C GLY A 165 18.43 1.44 -18.03
N THR A 166 17.13 1.71 -18.11
CA THR A 166 16.44 2.89 -17.61
C THR A 166 15.70 2.52 -16.32
N LEU A 167 16.02 3.21 -15.24
CA LEU A 167 15.32 3.03 -13.96
C LEU A 167 13.81 3.26 -14.12
N PRO A 168 12.97 2.59 -13.32
CA PRO A 168 11.53 2.84 -13.34
C PRO A 168 11.26 4.32 -13.11
N GLN A 169 10.27 4.87 -13.84
CA GLN A 169 9.90 6.27 -13.77
C GLN A 169 9.21 6.59 -12.43
N ILE A 170 10.04 6.92 -11.45
CA ILE A 170 9.63 7.39 -10.12
C ILE A 170 9.85 8.90 -10.07
N HIS A 171 8.90 9.59 -9.45
CA HIS A 171 8.88 11.03 -9.30
C HIS A 171 9.13 11.37 -7.82
N PHE A 172 10.14 12.20 -7.58
CA PHE A 172 10.57 12.66 -6.28
C PHE A 172 10.21 14.14 -6.10
N GLY A 173 9.52 14.47 -5.02
CA GLY A 173 9.34 15.84 -4.54
C GLY A 173 10.17 16.04 -3.27
N ILE A 174 11.32 16.69 -3.38
CA ILE A 174 12.17 16.97 -2.21
C ILE A 174 11.65 18.23 -1.53
N VAL A 175 11.09 18.09 -0.34
CA VAL A 175 10.49 19.20 0.41
C VAL A 175 11.57 19.87 1.27
N ARG A 176 11.76 21.18 1.05
CA ARG A 176 12.71 22.00 1.78
C ARG A 176 12.00 23.11 2.54
N TYR A 177 12.46 23.40 3.75
CA TYR A 177 11.94 24.50 4.57
C TYR A 177 12.62 25.81 4.21
N GLY A 178 11.89 26.67 3.51
CA GLY A 178 12.38 27.91 2.92
C GLY A 178 12.36 27.89 1.39
N LYS A 179 12.93 28.94 0.82
CA LYS A 179 12.79 29.28 -0.61
C LYS A 179 14.02 28.91 -1.44
N GLN A 180 15.14 28.63 -0.78
CA GLN A 180 16.43 28.41 -1.41
C GLN A 180 16.71 26.91 -1.60
N ASP A 181 17.59 26.56 -2.53
CA ASP A 181 17.91 25.15 -2.79
C ASP A 181 18.73 24.50 -1.67
N TRP A 182 19.47 25.30 -0.89
CA TRP A 182 20.21 24.86 0.29
C TRP A 182 19.37 24.82 1.58
N SER A 183 18.08 25.18 1.50
CA SER A 183 17.18 25.11 2.65
C SER A 183 17.11 23.69 3.24
N PRO A 184 16.95 23.54 4.57
CA PRO A 184 16.88 22.23 5.23
C PRO A 184 15.83 21.32 4.59
N LYS A 185 16.20 20.06 4.32
CA LYS A 185 15.26 19.05 3.82
C LYS A 185 14.35 18.61 4.97
N VAL A 186 13.04 18.68 4.79
CA VAL A 186 12.05 18.27 5.79
C VAL A 186 11.39 16.94 5.43
N ASP A 187 11.08 16.73 4.16
CA ASP A 187 10.32 15.57 3.71
C ASP A 187 10.70 15.18 2.27
N THR A 188 10.28 14.00 1.82
CA THR A 188 10.50 13.52 0.45
C THR A 188 9.26 12.77 -0.02
N TRP A 189 8.57 13.34 -1.00
CA TRP A 189 7.41 12.71 -1.64
C TRP A 189 7.86 11.80 -2.77
N ILE A 190 7.25 10.62 -2.86
CA ILE A 190 7.61 9.60 -3.84
C ILE A 190 6.33 9.11 -4.51
N TYR A 191 6.24 9.32 -5.81
CA TYR A 191 5.08 8.89 -6.61
C TYR A 191 5.54 8.14 -7.85
N ARG A 192 4.75 7.15 -8.28
CA ARG A 192 5.01 6.37 -9.50
C ARG A 192 3.99 6.73 -10.58
N GLY A 193 4.47 7.10 -11.76
CA GLY A 193 3.62 7.64 -12.83
C GLY A 193 2.59 6.64 -13.38
N THR A 194 2.84 5.33 -13.27
CA THR A 194 2.08 4.28 -13.96
C THR A 194 0.56 4.30 -13.77
N LYS A 195 0.04 4.83 -12.66
CA LYS A 195 -1.41 4.98 -12.43
C LYS A 195 -1.87 6.44 -12.32
N LEU A 196 -0.93 7.36 -12.16
CA LEU A 196 -1.24 8.77 -11.95
C LEU A 196 -1.42 9.51 -13.27
N TYR A 197 -0.80 9.06 -14.37
CA TYR A 197 -0.97 9.68 -15.68
C TYR A 197 -2.43 9.69 -16.15
N ASP A 198 -3.19 8.62 -15.88
CA ASP A 198 -4.61 8.57 -16.25
C ASP A 198 -5.51 9.38 -15.30
N ALA A 199 -4.96 9.89 -14.19
CA ALA A 199 -5.72 10.52 -13.11
C ALA A 199 -5.75 12.05 -13.20
N TYR A 200 -5.15 12.65 -14.21
CA TYR A 200 -5.23 14.07 -14.51
C TYR A 200 -5.10 14.34 -16.02
N ASN A 201 -5.54 15.52 -16.46
CA ASN A 201 -5.38 15.95 -17.84
C ASN A 201 -3.97 16.52 -18.06
N THR A 202 -3.14 15.84 -18.85
CA THR A 202 -1.80 16.34 -19.18
C THR A 202 -1.82 17.52 -20.15
N ASP A 203 -2.90 17.64 -20.91
CA ASP A 203 -3.03 18.55 -22.05
C ASP A 203 -3.98 19.71 -21.71
N GLN A 204 -4.22 19.96 -20.42
CA GLN A 204 -4.98 21.12 -19.96
C GLN A 204 -4.23 22.39 -20.32
N VAL A 205 -4.92 23.29 -21.01
CA VAL A 205 -4.41 24.62 -21.36
C VAL A 205 -5.22 25.64 -20.55
N PHE A 206 -4.52 26.43 -19.73
CA PHE A 206 -5.14 27.51 -18.96
C PHE A 206 -5.40 28.71 -19.89
N THR A 207 -6.64 29.20 -19.91
CA THR A 207 -7.04 30.36 -20.72
C THR A 207 -7.89 31.35 -19.93
N GLU A 208 -7.70 32.65 -20.22
CA GLU A 208 -8.51 33.75 -19.67
C GLU A 208 -9.77 33.95 -20.52
N GLU A 209 -9.81 33.43 -21.74
CA GLU A 209 -10.89 33.65 -22.71
C GLU A 209 -11.61 32.32 -23.05
N PRO A 210 -12.39 31.75 -22.11
CA PRO A 210 -13.04 30.45 -22.33
C PRO A 210 -14.00 30.47 -23.53
N GLU A 211 -14.68 31.59 -23.78
CA GLU A 211 -15.55 31.76 -24.96
C GLU A 211 -14.78 31.67 -26.27
N ARG A 212 -13.59 32.27 -26.33
CA ARG A 212 -12.73 32.20 -27.52
C ARG A 212 -12.16 30.80 -27.73
N ASP A 213 -11.79 30.12 -26.65
CA ASP A 213 -11.31 28.74 -26.70
C ASP A 213 -12.38 27.81 -27.28
N ILE A 214 -13.62 27.93 -26.81
CA ILE A 214 -14.79 27.21 -27.35
C ILE A 214 -15.03 27.53 -28.83
N LEU A 215 -14.88 28.80 -29.24
CA LEU A 215 -15.06 29.23 -30.64
C LEU A 215 -13.96 28.72 -31.57
N LEU A 216 -12.69 28.75 -31.14
CA LEU A 216 -11.54 28.37 -31.96
C LEU A 216 -11.36 26.85 -32.08
N HIS A 217 -11.72 26.10 -31.04
CA HIS A 217 -11.46 24.66 -30.96
C HIS A 217 -12.72 23.80 -31.06
N GLY A 218 -13.90 24.42 -31.14
CA GLY A 218 -15.19 23.74 -31.24
C GLY A 218 -15.63 23.10 -29.92
N ARG A 219 -16.91 22.70 -29.84
CA ARG A 219 -17.49 22.00 -28.68
C ARG A 219 -17.12 20.51 -28.57
N ASP A 220 -16.43 19.95 -29.58
CA ASP A 220 -16.17 18.51 -29.73
C ASP A 220 -14.93 18.00 -28.97
N ARG A 221 -14.35 18.83 -28.11
CA ARG A 221 -13.31 18.39 -27.20
C ARG A 221 -13.96 17.68 -26.00
N ASP A 222 -13.42 16.52 -25.59
CA ASP A 222 -13.65 15.82 -24.31
C ASP A 222 -13.21 16.66 -23.08
N TYR A 223 -13.20 17.98 -23.21
CA TYR A 223 -12.76 18.90 -22.19
C TYR A 223 -14.02 19.42 -21.49
N PRO A 224 -14.11 19.34 -20.16
CA PRO A 224 -15.22 19.96 -19.45
C PRO A 224 -15.24 21.44 -19.83
N ALA A 225 -16.39 21.95 -20.28
CA ALA A 225 -16.57 23.36 -20.57
C ALA A 225 -15.97 24.18 -19.42
N GLN A 226 -14.97 25.02 -19.72
CA GLN A 226 -14.25 25.79 -18.71
C GLN A 226 -15.28 26.57 -17.89
N ALA A 227 -15.46 26.13 -16.64
CA ALA A 227 -16.52 26.66 -15.82
C ALA A 227 -16.14 28.06 -15.34
N THR A 228 -17.10 28.97 -15.43
CA THR A 228 -16.99 30.34 -14.95
C THR A 228 -17.04 30.46 -13.42
N GLY A 229 -17.10 29.35 -12.68
CA GLY A 229 -17.15 29.32 -11.21
C GLY A 229 -16.87 27.93 -10.63
N PRO A 230 -16.69 27.82 -9.31
CA PRO A 230 -16.39 26.57 -8.62
C PRO A 230 -17.56 25.59 -8.67
N TYR A 231 -17.27 24.31 -8.91
CA TYR A 231 -18.28 23.25 -8.91
C TYR A 231 -17.72 21.95 -8.33
N THR A 232 -18.61 21.12 -7.79
CA THR A 232 -18.25 19.81 -7.24
C THR A 232 -18.30 18.75 -8.32
N VAL A 233 -17.21 18.00 -8.48
CA VAL A 233 -17.15 16.88 -9.43
C VAL A 233 -17.75 15.62 -8.82
N LEU A 234 -18.42 14.84 -9.64
CA LEU A 234 -19.01 13.56 -9.25
C LEU A 234 -17.95 12.56 -8.79
N SER A 235 -18.23 11.86 -7.69
CA SER A 235 -17.32 10.85 -7.16
C SER A 235 -17.23 9.59 -8.04
N PRO A 236 -16.18 8.76 -7.88
CA PRO A 236 -16.06 7.48 -8.57
C PRO A 236 -17.29 6.57 -8.42
N TRP A 237 -17.95 6.62 -7.26
CA TRP A 237 -19.20 5.91 -7.03
C TRP A 237 -20.35 6.41 -7.91
N HIS A 238 -20.51 7.73 -8.06
CA HIS A 238 -21.55 8.31 -8.92
C HIS A 238 -21.29 8.02 -10.41
N LEU A 239 -20.02 8.00 -10.82
CA LEU A 239 -19.65 7.78 -12.22
C LEU A 239 -19.72 6.31 -12.63
N LYS A 240 -19.19 5.41 -11.80
CA LYS A 240 -19.03 3.97 -12.13
C LYS A 240 -19.68 3.06 -11.09
N GLY A 241 -19.40 3.30 -9.81
CA GLY A 241 -19.73 2.35 -8.74
C GLY A 241 -21.21 2.03 -8.58
N ARG A 242 -22.11 3.00 -8.77
CA ARG A 242 -23.56 2.83 -8.63
C ARG A 242 -24.17 1.90 -9.67
N TYR A 243 -23.49 1.72 -10.80
CA TYR A 243 -23.94 0.85 -11.91
C TYR A 243 -23.28 -0.53 -11.88
N MET A 244 -22.26 -0.73 -11.04
CA MET A 244 -21.55 -2.01 -10.92
C MET A 244 -22.29 -2.97 -9.99
N SER A 245 -22.34 -4.24 -10.39
CA SER A 245 -22.80 -5.32 -9.53
C SER A 245 -21.86 -5.52 -8.33
N PHE A 246 -22.34 -6.22 -7.29
CA PHE A 246 -21.53 -6.57 -6.13
C PHE A 246 -20.25 -7.33 -6.51
N TYR A 247 -20.35 -8.24 -7.49
CA TYR A 247 -19.22 -9.04 -7.94
C TYR A 247 -18.17 -8.19 -8.66
N GLU A 248 -18.57 -7.34 -9.61
CA GLU A 248 -17.65 -6.47 -10.36
C GLU A 248 -16.89 -5.50 -9.43
N ARG A 249 -17.62 -4.94 -8.46
CA ARG A 249 -17.07 -4.03 -7.46
C ARG A 249 -16.03 -4.70 -6.56
N ASN A 250 -16.28 -5.94 -6.15
CA ASN A 250 -15.44 -6.68 -5.20
C ASN A 250 -14.51 -7.70 -5.87
N ARG A 251 -14.45 -7.75 -7.22
CA ARG A 251 -13.71 -8.77 -7.98
C ARG A 251 -12.28 -8.97 -7.47
N LYS A 252 -11.55 -7.89 -7.20
CA LYS A 252 -10.16 -7.96 -6.70
C LYS A 252 -10.07 -8.60 -5.32
N ALA A 253 -10.96 -8.21 -4.41
CA ALA A 253 -11.02 -8.77 -3.05
C ALA A 253 -11.42 -10.25 -3.08
N LEU A 254 -12.42 -10.60 -3.89
CA LEU A 254 -12.86 -11.98 -4.10
C LEU A 254 -11.73 -12.83 -4.68
N THR A 255 -11.02 -12.35 -5.71
CA THR A 255 -9.88 -13.08 -6.28
C THR A 255 -8.74 -13.25 -5.28
N SER A 256 -8.47 -12.27 -4.41
CA SER A 256 -7.44 -12.42 -3.38
C SER A 256 -7.83 -13.41 -2.29
N ILE A 257 -9.10 -13.44 -1.89
CA ILE A 257 -9.62 -14.43 -0.92
C ILE A 257 -9.54 -15.84 -1.52
N MET A 258 -9.93 -16.00 -2.78
CA MET A 258 -9.81 -17.29 -3.47
C MET A 258 -8.36 -17.76 -3.58
N LEU A 259 -7.44 -16.85 -3.88
CA LEU A 259 -6.01 -17.16 -3.95
C LEU A 259 -5.44 -17.52 -2.57
N SER A 260 -5.82 -16.80 -1.51
CA SER A 260 -5.35 -17.10 -0.16
C SER A 260 -5.86 -18.45 0.33
N LEU A 261 -7.12 -18.79 0.07
CA LEU A 261 -7.68 -20.12 0.35
C LEU A 261 -6.94 -21.21 -0.40
N LEU A 262 -6.57 -20.97 -1.67
CA LEU A 262 -5.79 -21.92 -2.46
C LEU A 262 -4.39 -22.14 -1.86
N VAL A 263 -3.68 -21.07 -1.48
CA VAL A 263 -2.36 -21.17 -0.82
C VAL A 263 -2.45 -21.93 0.50
N VAL A 264 -3.48 -21.66 1.32
CA VAL A 264 -3.70 -22.38 2.58
C VAL A 264 -4.00 -23.85 2.33
N SER A 265 -4.83 -24.18 1.34
CA SER A 265 -5.15 -25.58 1.01
C SER A 265 -3.94 -26.37 0.54
N VAL A 266 -3.13 -25.81 -0.37
CA VAL A 266 -1.92 -26.45 -0.90
C VAL A 266 -0.85 -26.56 0.19
N GLY A 267 -0.60 -25.49 0.93
CA GLY A 267 0.36 -25.48 2.03
C GLY A 267 -0.02 -26.43 3.15
N GLY A 268 -1.30 -26.47 3.54
CA GLY A 268 -1.82 -27.40 4.54
C GLY A 268 -1.69 -28.86 4.11
N SER A 269 -2.01 -29.16 2.84
CA SER A 269 -1.83 -30.51 2.30
C SER A 269 -0.35 -30.92 2.25
N TYR A 270 0.55 -30.00 1.90
CA TYR A 270 1.99 -30.24 1.87
C TYR A 270 2.55 -30.50 3.28
N LEU A 271 2.18 -29.68 4.26
CA LEU A 271 2.59 -29.86 5.66
C LEU A 271 2.06 -31.17 6.24
N TYR A 272 0.80 -31.51 5.96
CA TYR A 272 0.24 -32.81 6.34
C TYR A 272 1.04 -33.96 5.73
N HIS A 273 1.46 -33.85 4.47
CA HIS A 273 2.24 -34.89 3.83
C HIS A 273 3.64 -35.04 4.44
N ILE A 274 4.29 -33.93 4.80
CA ILE A 274 5.57 -33.93 5.53
C ILE A 274 5.43 -34.56 6.91
N ASP A 275 4.38 -34.23 7.66
CA ASP A 275 4.10 -34.82 8.97
C ASP A 275 3.94 -36.34 8.86
N GLN A 276 3.19 -36.81 7.85
CA GLN A 276 3.03 -38.25 7.60
C GLN A 276 4.36 -38.94 7.26
N LEU A 277 5.28 -38.27 6.58
CA LEU A 277 6.62 -38.81 6.29
C LEU A 277 7.53 -38.84 7.53
N HIS A 278 7.32 -37.93 8.49
CA HIS A 278 8.09 -37.83 9.73
C HIS A 278 7.49 -38.60 10.90
N LYS A 279 6.30 -39.20 10.73
CA LYS A 279 5.73 -40.06 11.78
C LYS A 279 6.68 -41.22 12.06
N PRO A 280 7.19 -41.34 13.29
CA PRO A 280 8.08 -42.44 13.64
C PRO A 280 7.33 -43.75 13.46
N ALA A 281 7.99 -44.75 12.87
CA ALA A 281 7.43 -46.09 12.73
C ALA A 281 6.93 -46.59 14.10
N PRO A 282 5.76 -47.26 14.17
CA PRO A 282 5.26 -47.81 15.41
C PRO A 282 6.33 -48.75 15.99
N LYS A 283 6.78 -48.46 17.22
CA LYS A 283 7.75 -49.32 17.91
C LYS A 283 7.17 -50.74 17.98
N PRO A 284 7.93 -51.79 17.65
CA PRO A 284 7.44 -53.16 17.78
C PRO A 284 7.05 -53.39 19.25
N ALA A 285 5.84 -53.90 19.46
CA ALA A 285 5.29 -54.16 20.80
C ALA A 285 6.26 -55.09 21.57
N GLN A 286 6.83 -54.60 22.67
CA GLN A 286 7.54 -55.45 23.61
C GLN A 286 6.50 -56.36 24.28
N ALA A 287 6.60 -57.67 24.04
CA ALA A 287 5.73 -58.64 24.66
C ALA A 287 5.87 -58.57 26.20
N GLU A 288 4.78 -58.22 26.89
CA GLU A 288 4.68 -58.26 28.35
C GLU A 288 5.03 -59.66 28.85
N ILE A 289 6.05 -59.76 29.71
CA ILE A 289 6.42 -61.01 30.37
C ILE A 289 5.29 -61.36 31.33
N THR A 290 4.50 -62.38 30.95
CA THR A 290 3.46 -62.97 31.79
C THR A 290 4.06 -63.41 33.12
N LYS A 291 3.49 -62.94 34.24
CA LYS A 291 3.86 -63.22 35.64
C LYS A 291 4.50 -64.61 35.84
N SER A 292 5.80 -64.65 36.11
CA SER A 292 6.54 -65.89 36.34
C SER A 292 6.42 -66.37 37.79
N GLN A 293 6.17 -67.67 38.01
CA GLN A 293 6.12 -68.26 39.34
C GLN A 293 7.48 -68.85 39.77
N PRO A 294 7.88 -68.74 41.05
CA PRO A 294 9.15 -69.31 41.53
C PRO A 294 9.11 -70.84 41.62
N LEU A 295 10.24 -71.50 41.35
CA LEU A 295 10.41 -72.96 41.46
C LEU A 295 11.11 -73.38 42.76
N LYS A 296 10.91 -74.65 43.16
CA LYS A 296 11.58 -75.27 44.32
C LYS A 296 12.84 -76.04 43.91
N GLY A 297 12.86 -76.63 42.72
CA GLY A 297 14.00 -77.38 42.20
C GLY A 297 13.84 -77.71 40.72
N VAL A 298 14.96 -77.95 40.05
CA VAL A 298 15.00 -78.34 38.63
C VAL A 298 16.01 -79.48 38.48
N LEU A 299 15.60 -80.54 37.79
CA LEU A 299 16.45 -81.63 37.33
C LEU A 299 16.60 -81.53 35.81
N ASP A 300 17.84 -81.43 35.34
CA ASP A 300 18.17 -81.37 33.92
C ASP A 300 18.52 -82.77 33.42
N LEU A 301 17.79 -83.25 32.41
CA LEU A 301 18.01 -84.56 31.78
C LEU A 301 18.62 -84.42 30.37
N GLY A 302 18.99 -83.20 29.96
CA GLY A 302 19.62 -82.89 28.67
C GLY A 302 18.64 -82.60 27.55
N ASP A 303 17.64 -83.47 27.34
CA ASP A 303 16.60 -83.30 26.31
C ASP A 303 15.31 -82.66 26.85
N ARG A 304 15.16 -82.64 28.17
CA ARG A 304 14.01 -82.07 28.89
C ARG A 304 14.37 -81.68 30.31
N PHE A 305 13.59 -80.77 30.88
CA PHE A 305 13.73 -80.32 32.27
C PHE A 305 12.55 -80.80 33.09
N ILE A 306 12.84 -81.43 34.23
CA ILE A 306 11.81 -81.72 35.23
C ILE A 306 11.86 -80.60 36.27
N ILE A 307 10.78 -79.84 36.38
CA ILE A 307 10.65 -78.74 37.32
C ILE A 307 9.70 -79.11 38.46
N THR A 308 10.10 -78.80 39.69
CA THR A 308 9.26 -78.98 40.88
C THR A 308 8.74 -77.62 41.33
N THR A 309 7.43 -77.44 41.29
CA THR A 309 6.77 -76.20 41.76
C THR A 309 6.85 -76.08 43.29
N GLN A 310 6.61 -74.89 43.83
CA GLN A 310 6.57 -74.71 45.29
C GLN A 310 5.48 -75.55 45.99
N SER A 311 4.41 -75.90 45.29
CA SER A 311 3.35 -76.80 45.79
C SER A 311 3.74 -78.28 45.75
N GLY A 312 4.95 -78.65 45.32
CA GLY A 312 5.45 -80.02 45.26
C GLY A 312 5.02 -80.80 44.01
N LEU A 313 4.42 -80.14 43.02
CA LEU A 313 4.04 -80.74 41.74
C LEU A 313 5.26 -80.84 40.83
N VAL A 314 5.43 -82.01 40.20
CA VAL A 314 6.53 -82.29 39.27
C VAL A 314 5.99 -82.16 37.84
N LEU A 315 6.56 -81.25 37.06
CA LEU A 315 6.13 -80.92 35.71
C LEU A 315 7.31 -81.02 34.73
N GLU A 316 7.02 -81.38 33.49
CA GLU A 316 8.01 -81.48 32.42
C GLU A 316 8.00 -80.22 31.55
N SER A 317 9.18 -79.65 31.33
CA SER A 317 9.40 -78.46 30.50
C SER A 317 10.38 -78.79 29.38
N LEU A 318 9.95 -78.55 28.14
CA LEU A 318 10.78 -78.76 26.95
C LEU A 318 11.53 -77.50 26.50
N HIS A 319 11.22 -76.35 27.10
CA HIS A 319 11.79 -75.06 26.69
C HIS A 319 12.31 -74.29 27.89
N SER A 320 13.55 -73.82 27.79
CA SER A 320 14.16 -72.89 28.73
C SER A 320 14.56 -71.60 28.02
N LYS A 321 14.50 -70.49 28.75
CA LYS A 321 14.95 -69.17 28.29
C LYS A 321 15.76 -68.53 29.40
N MET A 322 16.93 -68.00 29.07
CA MET A 322 17.74 -67.22 30.00
C MET A 322 17.68 -65.74 29.61
N ASP A 323 17.43 -64.87 30.59
CA ASP A 323 17.56 -63.42 30.45
C ASP A 323 18.47 -62.85 31.55
N ALA A 324 18.65 -61.53 31.56
CA ALA A 324 19.52 -60.83 32.52
C ALA A 324 19.09 -61.01 33.99
N THR A 325 17.87 -61.50 34.25
CA THR A 325 17.31 -61.65 35.59
C THR A 325 17.23 -63.10 36.07
N GLY A 326 17.50 -64.09 35.20
CA GLY A 326 17.56 -65.51 35.58
C GLY A 326 17.18 -66.48 34.46
N THR A 327 17.04 -67.75 34.82
CA THR A 327 16.60 -68.82 33.91
C THR A 327 15.13 -69.15 34.14
N TYR A 328 14.38 -69.24 33.05
CA TYR A 328 12.95 -69.51 33.01
C TYR A 328 12.66 -70.80 32.25
N TYR A 329 11.69 -71.57 32.74
CA TYR A 329 11.24 -72.82 32.14
C TYR A 329 9.75 -72.72 31.80
N LYS A 330 9.35 -73.16 30.60
CA LYS A 330 7.97 -73.04 30.12
C LYS A 330 7.23 -74.37 30.28
N VAL A 331 6.11 -74.33 30.99
CA VAL A 331 5.15 -75.45 31.02
C VAL A 331 3.79 -74.92 30.59
N GLY A 332 3.26 -75.45 29.49
CA GLY A 332 2.05 -74.93 28.85
C GLY A 332 2.23 -73.47 28.41
N ASN A 333 1.41 -72.57 28.96
CA ASN A 333 1.47 -71.13 28.69
C ASN A 333 2.11 -70.30 29.81
N THR A 334 2.63 -70.96 30.85
CA THR A 334 3.18 -70.30 32.04
C THR A 334 4.68 -70.46 32.10
N TRP A 335 5.38 -69.38 32.48
CA TRP A 335 6.82 -69.39 32.71
C TRP A 335 7.13 -69.51 34.20
N TYR A 336 8.09 -70.36 34.52
CA TYR A 336 8.55 -70.61 35.88
C TYR A 336 10.00 -70.19 36.02
N LYS A 337 10.31 -69.40 37.05
CA LYS A 337 11.64 -68.85 37.28
C LYS A 337 12.42 -69.74 38.25
N LYS A 338 13.65 -70.10 37.88
CA LYS A 338 14.60 -70.72 38.81
C LYS A 338 14.97 -69.70 39.90
N PRO A 339 14.87 -70.06 41.20
CA PRO A 339 15.29 -69.17 42.28
C PRO A 339 16.75 -68.75 42.14
#